data_AF-A0A656GFB1-F1
#
_entry.id   AF-A0A656GFB1-F1
#
_cell.length_a   1.000
_cell.length_b   1.000
_cell.length_c   1.000
_cell.angle_alpha   90.00
_cell.angle_beta   90.00
_cell.angle_gamma   90.00
#
_symmetry.space_group_name_H-M   'P 1'
#
loop_
_entity.id
_entity.type
_entity.pdbx_description
1 polymer ?
#
loop_
_entity_poly.entity_id
_entity_poly.type
_entity_poly.pdbx_seq_one_letter_code
_entity_poly.pdbx_strand_id
1 'polypeptide(L)'
;MYPAMDSVRQAAPMVMAFLKMALIICIPFVLVIGAFDLKVVMTVTFAAFALIFVDFWFQLARWVDSTILDALYGNGIGSNVPHTNFDPVFGASNAQGDLLLDFVMGAMFIVLPSFWIVALGWSGAKLGSLMRRISHWD
;
A
#
# COMPACT_ATOMS: atom_id res chain seq x y z
N MET A 1 -7.91 13.87 13.05
CA MET A 1 -6.59 13.22 12.82
C MET A 1 -6.13 12.41 14.04
N TYR A 2 -6.22 11.09 13.95
CA TYR A 2 -5.85 10.17 15.02
C TYR A 2 -4.32 9.89 14.96
N PRO A 3 -3.56 10.05 16.06
CA PRO A 3 -2.08 9.96 16.06
C PRO A 3 -1.51 8.69 15.43
N ALA A 4 -2.28 7.60 15.42
CA ALA A 4 -1.87 6.34 14.81
C ALA A 4 -1.83 6.38 13.28
N MET A 5 -2.75 7.09 12.62
CA MET A 5 -2.83 7.09 11.15
C MET A 5 -1.69 7.89 10.52
N ASP A 6 -1.28 8.99 11.15
CA ASP A 6 -0.16 9.81 10.67
C ASP A 6 1.17 9.08 10.80
N SER A 7 1.32 8.36 11.91
CA SER A 7 2.45 7.48 12.15
C SER A 7 2.54 6.40 11.08
N VAL A 8 1.41 5.80 10.67
CA VAL A 8 1.36 4.79 9.60
C VAL A 8 1.73 5.39 8.25
N ARG A 9 1.23 6.58 7.91
CA ARG A 9 1.54 7.26 6.65
C ARG A 9 3.03 7.59 6.52
N GLN A 10 3.66 7.96 7.62
CA GLN A 10 5.09 8.27 7.65
C GLN A 10 5.95 7.00 7.67
N ALA A 11 5.51 5.97 8.39
CA ALA A 11 6.24 4.71 8.52
C ALA A 11 6.14 3.83 7.27
N ALA A 12 5.00 3.80 6.57
CA ALA A 12 4.76 2.95 5.40
C ALA A 12 5.84 3.07 4.30
N PRO A 13 6.21 4.26 3.81
CA PRO A 13 7.29 4.39 2.82
C PRO A 13 8.66 4.01 3.38
N MET A 14 8.92 4.23 4.68
CA MET A 14 10.18 3.86 5.32
C MET A 14 10.34 2.34 5.39
N VAL A 15 9.32 1.64 5.89
CA VAL A 15 9.30 0.17 5.99
C VAL A 15 9.46 -0.47 4.62
N MET A 16 8.81 0.11 3.60
CA MET A 16 8.88 -0.43 2.26
C MET A 16 10.26 -0.27 1.60
N ALA A 17 10.94 0.86 1.87
CA ALA A 17 12.32 1.05 1.46
C ALA A 17 13.24 -0.01 2.08
N PHE A 18 13.10 -0.29 3.38
CA PHE A 18 13.89 -1.34 4.03
C PHE A 18 13.59 -2.73 3.49
N LEU A 19 12.31 -3.06 3.22
CA LEU A 19 11.92 -4.35 2.63
C LEU A 19 12.53 -4.56 1.24
N LYS A 20 12.54 -3.54 0.39
CA LYS A 20 13.18 -3.60 -0.93
C LYS A 20 14.68 -3.76 -0.84
N MET A 21 15.33 -3.03 0.06
CA MET A 21 16.77 -3.13 0.28
C MET A 21 17.14 -4.53 0.77
N ALA A 22 16.37 -5.08 1.72
CA ALA A 22 16.54 -6.45 2.20
C ALA A 22 16.36 -7.46 1.06
N LEU A 23 15.32 -7.32 0.24
CA LEU A 23 15.09 -8.20 -0.90
C LEU A 23 16.28 -8.16 -1.88
N ILE A 24 16.73 -6.97 -2.29
CA ILE A 24 17.85 -6.81 -3.22
C ILE A 24 19.13 -7.47 -2.69
N ILE A 25 19.41 -7.30 -1.39
CA ILE A 25 20.57 -7.96 -0.75
C ILE A 25 20.41 -9.49 -0.75
N CYS A 26 19.19 -10.00 -0.55
CA CYS A 26 18.91 -11.43 -0.54
C CYS A 26 18.96 -12.10 -1.92
N ILE A 27 18.67 -11.38 -3.02
CA ILE A 27 18.67 -11.92 -4.39
C ILE A 27 19.91 -12.79 -4.70
N PRO A 28 21.15 -12.28 -4.58
CA PRO A 28 22.33 -13.07 -4.92
C PRO A 28 22.47 -14.33 -4.05
N PHE A 29 22.17 -14.25 -2.74
CA PHE A 29 22.24 -15.42 -1.86
C PHE A 29 21.22 -16.49 -2.25
N VAL A 30 19.98 -16.10 -2.53
CA VAL A 30 18.92 -17.03 -2.94
C VAL A 30 19.25 -17.69 -4.28
N LEU A 31 19.79 -16.94 -5.23
CA LEU A 31 20.17 -17.48 -6.55
C LEU A 31 21.33 -18.46 -6.46
N VAL A 32 22.36 -18.17 -5.65
CA VAL A 32 23.50 -19.07 -5.45
C VAL A 32 23.09 -20.37 -4.74
N ILE A 33 22.28 -20.27 -3.68
CA ILE A 33 21.75 -21.45 -2.97
C ILE A 33 20.85 -22.28 -3.89
N GLY A 34 20.06 -21.61 -4.74
CA GLY A 34 19.22 -22.24 -5.75
C GLY A 34 19.96 -22.73 -6.99
N ALA A 35 21.31 -22.69 -7.00
CA ALA A 35 22.15 -23.07 -8.14
C ALA A 35 21.71 -22.47 -9.49
N PHE A 36 21.16 -21.25 -9.46
CA PHE A 36 20.57 -20.56 -10.62
C PHE A 36 19.46 -21.34 -11.35
N ASP A 37 18.73 -22.21 -10.65
CA ASP A 37 17.54 -22.88 -11.22
C ASP A 37 16.52 -21.84 -11.68
N LEU A 38 16.00 -22.02 -12.89
CA LEU A 38 15.01 -21.17 -13.52
C LEU A 38 13.74 -21.04 -12.65
N LYS A 39 13.38 -22.09 -11.90
CA LYS A 39 12.29 -22.01 -10.93
C LYS A 39 12.56 -20.98 -9.83
N VAL A 40 13.78 -20.93 -9.32
CA VAL A 40 14.19 -19.98 -8.25
C VAL A 40 14.31 -18.56 -8.80
N VAL A 41 14.84 -18.40 -10.01
CA VAL A 41 14.89 -17.09 -10.69
C VAL A 41 13.48 -16.51 -10.87
N MET A 42 12.53 -17.34 -11.29
CA MET A 42 11.14 -16.92 -11.48
C MET A 42 10.48 -16.53 -10.16
N THR A 43 10.66 -17.30 -9.08
CA THR A 43 10.06 -16.96 -7.77
C THR A 43 10.61 -15.65 -7.22
N VAL A 44 11.92 -15.40 -7.33
CA VAL A 44 12.54 -14.15 -6.89
C VAL A 44 12.04 -12.96 -7.70
N THR A 45 11.88 -13.12 -9.01
CA THR A 45 11.37 -12.06 -9.90
C THR A 45 9.92 -11.71 -9.56
N PHE A 46 9.07 -12.73 -9.31
CA PHE A 46 7.70 -12.51 -8.85
C PHE A 46 7.64 -11.85 -7.47
N ALA A 47 8.52 -12.22 -6.54
CA ALA A 47 8.61 -11.58 -5.23
C ALA A 47 9.02 -10.10 -5.35
N ALA A 48 10.00 -9.79 -6.21
CA ALA A 48 10.41 -8.43 -6.49
C ALA A 48 9.28 -7.59 -7.11
N PHE A 49 8.58 -8.15 -8.11
CA PHE A 49 7.41 -7.52 -8.71
C PHE A 49 6.31 -7.25 -7.69
N ALA A 50 5.98 -8.26 -6.87
CA ALA A 50 4.97 -8.14 -5.82
C ALA A 50 5.27 -6.99 -4.86
N LEU A 51 6.52 -6.87 -4.39
CA LEU A 51 6.94 -5.77 -3.52
C LEU A 51 6.88 -4.43 -4.27
N ILE A 52 7.47 -4.30 -5.46
CA ILE A 52 7.46 -3.03 -6.20
C ILE A 52 6.04 -2.51 -6.43
N PHE A 53 5.08 -3.40 -6.67
CA PHE A 53 3.68 -3.03 -6.87
C PHE A 53 2.98 -2.56 -5.59
N VAL A 54 3.42 -3.01 -4.40
CA VAL A 54 2.92 -2.46 -3.13
C VAL A 54 3.27 -0.97 -2.97
N ASP A 55 4.46 -0.54 -3.42
CA ASP A 55 4.79 0.89 -3.41
C ASP A 55 3.96 1.72 -4.36
N PHE A 56 3.52 1.13 -5.48
CA PHE A 56 2.60 1.81 -6.38
C PHE A 56 1.31 2.16 -5.64
N TRP A 57 0.75 1.25 -4.83
CA TRP A 57 -0.43 1.53 -4.03
C TRP A 57 -0.21 2.67 -3.02
N PHE A 58 0.93 2.70 -2.33
CA PHE A 58 1.25 3.80 -1.41
C PHE A 58 1.43 5.14 -2.12
N GLN A 59 2.02 5.15 -3.31
CA GLN A 59 2.17 6.35 -4.13
C GLN A 59 0.81 6.84 -4.65
N LEU A 60 -0.06 5.91 -5.07
CA LEU A 60 -1.43 6.22 -5.46
C LEU A 60 -2.21 6.82 -4.28
N ALA A 61 -2.12 6.23 -3.09
CA ALA A 61 -2.78 6.75 -1.89
C ALA A 61 -2.34 8.19 -1.56
N ARG A 62 -1.04 8.48 -1.63
CA ARG A 62 -0.52 9.85 -1.45
C ARG A 62 -0.97 10.80 -2.56
N TRP A 63 -1.01 10.33 -3.80
CA TRP A 63 -1.45 11.14 -4.94
C TRP A 63 -2.92 11.52 -4.82
N VAL A 64 -3.79 10.55 -4.51
CA VAL A 64 -5.23 10.77 -4.32
C VAL A 64 -5.48 11.76 -3.19
N ASP A 65 -4.79 11.65 -2.06
CA ASP A 65 -4.91 12.62 -0.97
C ASP A 65 -4.56 14.05 -1.41
N SER A 66 -3.41 14.23 -2.08
CA SER A 66 -3.02 15.57 -2.58
C SER A 66 -3.95 16.11 -3.65
N THR A 67 -4.47 15.26 -4.54
CA THR A 67 -5.26 15.67 -5.70
C THR A 67 -6.72 15.90 -5.33
N ILE A 68 -7.29 15.10 -4.42
CA ILE A 68 -8.64 15.31 -3.91
C ILE A 68 -8.69 16.54 -3.02
N LEU A 69 -7.69 16.78 -2.16
CA LEU A 69 -7.65 18.00 -1.35
C LEU A 69 -7.50 19.26 -2.21
N ASP A 70 -6.70 19.20 -3.28
CA ASP A 70 -6.61 20.29 -4.25
C ASP A 70 -7.89 20.46 -5.08
N ALA A 71 -8.60 19.37 -5.41
CA ALA A 71 -9.90 19.46 -6.09
C ALA A 71 -11.03 19.97 -5.18
N LEU A 72 -11.01 19.62 -3.88
CA LEU A 72 -12.02 20.01 -2.90
C LEU A 72 -11.77 21.42 -2.33
N TYR A 73 -10.52 21.85 -2.18
CA TYR A 73 -10.16 23.13 -1.56
C TYR A 73 -9.37 24.08 -2.48
N GLY A 74 -8.73 23.59 -3.54
CA GLY A 74 -7.86 24.35 -4.45
C GLY A 74 -8.57 25.22 -5.49
N ASN A 75 -9.91 25.17 -5.58
CA ASN A 75 -10.70 26.13 -6.37
C ASN A 75 -11.63 27.02 -5.51
N GLY A 76 -11.54 26.96 -4.18
CA GLY A 76 -12.57 27.49 -3.29
C GLY A 76 -12.22 28.69 -2.40
N ILE A 77 -10.96 29.00 -2.11
CA ILE A 77 -10.66 30.03 -1.09
C ILE A 77 -9.50 30.93 -1.51
N GLY A 78 -9.85 31.94 -2.30
CA GLY A 78 -9.16 33.22 -2.21
C GLY A 78 -9.58 33.93 -0.92
N SER A 79 -8.57 34.36 -0.15
CA SER A 79 -8.63 35.33 0.94
C SER A 79 -9.08 34.82 2.33
N ASN A 80 -8.09 34.76 3.24
CA ASN A 80 -8.19 34.74 4.70
C ASN A 80 -8.88 33.55 5.37
N VAL A 81 -8.08 32.56 5.77
CA VAL A 81 -8.41 31.66 6.89
C VAL A 81 -7.56 32.05 8.12
N PRO A 82 -8.05 32.96 8.99
CA PRO A 82 -7.60 32.98 10.37
C PRO A 82 -8.10 31.71 11.03
N HIS A 83 -7.16 31.02 11.68
CA HIS A 83 -7.43 29.92 12.57
C HIS A 83 -8.45 30.33 13.65
N THR A 84 -9.13 29.33 14.21
CA THR A 84 -9.99 29.37 15.42
C THR A 84 -11.39 29.96 15.28
N ASN A 85 -12.37 29.13 14.89
CA ASN A 85 -13.77 29.35 15.25
C ASN A 85 -14.27 28.15 16.07
N PHE A 86 -14.36 28.35 17.39
CA PHE A 86 -14.99 27.46 18.36
C PHE A 86 -16.53 27.55 18.19
N ASP A 87 -17.08 26.86 17.19
CA ASP A 87 -18.53 26.65 17.10
C ASP A 87 -18.84 25.14 17.23
N PRO A 88 -19.55 24.70 18.29
CA PRO A 88 -19.88 23.30 18.54
C PRO A 88 -20.65 22.62 17.40
N VAL A 89 -21.43 23.37 16.61
CA VAL A 89 -22.24 22.85 15.50
C VAL A 89 -21.40 22.61 14.25
N PHE A 90 -20.39 23.45 14.01
CA PHE A 90 -19.40 23.19 12.96
C PHE A 90 -18.41 22.10 13.38
N GLY A 91 -18.11 21.93 14.67
CA GLY A 91 -17.31 20.81 15.17
C GLY A 91 -17.96 19.43 14.92
N ALA A 92 -19.29 19.32 15.02
CA ALA A 92 -20.02 18.09 14.77
C ALA A 92 -20.10 17.71 13.28
N SER A 93 -20.22 18.69 12.37
CA SER A 93 -20.19 18.45 10.91
C SER A 93 -18.78 18.13 10.40
N ASN A 94 -17.76 18.80 10.95
CA ASN A 94 -16.36 18.49 10.66
C ASN A 94 -15.92 17.15 11.28
N ALA A 95 -16.50 16.69 12.40
CA ALA A 95 -16.23 15.37 12.96
C ALA A 95 -16.64 14.24 12.01
N GLN A 96 -17.78 14.37 11.32
CA GLN A 96 -18.20 13.39 10.31
C GLN A 96 -17.28 13.40 9.08
N GLY A 97 -16.84 14.59 8.64
CA GLY A 97 -15.85 14.74 7.58
C GLY A 97 -14.46 14.19 7.92
N ASP A 98 -13.98 14.42 9.15
CA ASP A 98 -12.69 13.91 9.66
C ASP A 98 -12.73 12.39 9.82
N LEU A 99 -13.84 11.82 10.30
CA LEU A 99 -14.05 10.36 10.36
C LEU A 99 -14.12 9.71 8.97
N LEU A 100 -14.78 10.37 8.01
CA LEU A 100 -14.81 9.90 6.63
C LEU A 100 -13.41 9.90 6.01
N LEU A 101 -12.64 10.98 6.24
CA LEU A 101 -11.27 11.10 5.75
C LEU A 101 -10.38 10.01 6.36
N ASP A 102 -10.47 9.78 7.67
CA ASP A 102 -9.70 8.73 8.35
C ASP A 102 -10.05 7.32 7.83
N PHE A 103 -11.33 7.07 7.55
CA PHE A 103 -11.76 5.80 6.94
C PHE A 103 -11.20 5.62 5.52
N VAL A 104 -11.29 6.66 4.68
CA VAL A 104 -10.76 6.62 3.30
C VAL A 104 -9.24 6.43 3.34
N MET A 105 -8.54 7.15 4.21
CA MET A 105 -7.10 7.04 4.40
C MET A 105 -6.67 5.65 4.88
N GLY A 106 -7.38 5.11 5.88
CA GLY A 106 -7.16 3.74 6.36
C GLY A 106 -7.42 2.70 5.27
N ALA A 107 -8.47 2.86 4.47
CA ALA A 107 -8.75 1.98 3.35
C ALA A 107 -7.63 2.02 2.29
N MET A 108 -7.12 3.20 1.96
CA MET A 108 -6.08 3.34 0.92
C MET A 108 -4.71 2.82 1.36
N PHE A 109 -4.31 3.03 2.62
CA PHE A 109 -3.00 2.60 3.12
C PHE A 109 -2.98 1.17 3.67
N ILE A 110 -4.12 0.62 4.11
CA ILE A 110 -4.17 -0.71 4.71
C ILE A 110 -4.92 -1.70 3.81
N VAL A 111 -6.13 -1.35 3.35
CA VAL A 111 -6.98 -2.30 2.61
C VAL A 111 -6.45 -2.58 1.21
N LEU A 112 -6.02 -1.55 0.45
CA LEU A 112 -5.49 -1.77 -0.92
C LEU A 112 -4.21 -2.61 -0.97
N PRO A 113 -3.17 -2.35 -0.15
CA PRO A 113 -1.97 -3.18 -0.15
C PRO A 113 -2.23 -4.58 0.40
N SER A 114 -3.07 -4.71 1.44
CA SER A 114 -3.40 -6.02 2.00
C SER A 114 -4.19 -6.87 1.01
N PHE A 115 -5.14 -6.29 0.28
CA PHE A 115 -5.85 -6.96 -0.80
C PHE A 115 -4.89 -7.51 -1.85
N TRP A 116 -3.90 -6.72 -2.29
CA TRP A 116 -2.90 -7.16 -3.26
C TRP A 116 -2.06 -8.34 -2.75
N ILE A 117 -1.56 -8.25 -1.52
CA ILE A 117 -0.74 -9.31 -0.90
C ILE A 117 -1.55 -10.61 -0.76
N VAL A 118 -2.81 -10.51 -0.30
CA VAL A 118 -3.71 -11.66 -0.15
C VAL A 118 -4.05 -12.27 -1.51
N ALA A 119 -4.34 -11.46 -2.53
CA ALA A 119 -4.64 -11.93 -3.87
C ALA A 119 -3.47 -12.68 -4.50
N LEU A 120 -2.23 -12.17 -4.34
CA LEU A 120 -1.03 -12.87 -4.78
C LEU A 120 -0.80 -14.18 -4.02
N GLY A 121 -0.98 -14.19 -2.70
CA GLY A 121 -0.87 -15.43 -1.91
C GLY A 121 -1.90 -16.49 -2.33
N TRP A 122 -3.15 -16.06 -2.56
CA TRP A 122 -4.23 -16.96 -2.98
C TRP A 122 -4.02 -17.51 -4.39
N SER A 123 -3.66 -16.65 -5.34
CA SER A 123 -3.37 -17.07 -6.72
C SER A 123 -2.18 -18.04 -6.78
N GLY A 124 -1.11 -17.77 -6.03
CA GLY A 124 0.03 -18.69 -5.90
C GLY A 124 -0.37 -20.06 -5.36
N ALA A 125 -1.21 -20.11 -4.32
CA ALA A 125 -1.70 -21.36 -3.75
C ALA A 125 -2.54 -22.17 -4.76
N LYS A 126 -3.43 -21.51 -5.51
CA LYS A 126 -4.25 -22.15 -6.54
C LYS A 126 -3.41 -22.67 -7.70
N LEU A 127 -2.51 -21.85 -8.25
CA LEU A 127 -1.61 -22.26 -9.34
C LEU A 127 -0.72 -23.43 -8.94
N GLY A 128 -0.16 -23.41 -7.72
CA GLY A 128 0.62 -24.53 -7.20
C GLY A 128 -0.19 -25.83 -7.08
N SER A 129 -1.45 -25.73 -6.65
CA SER A 129 -2.34 -26.90 -6.56
C SER A 129 -2.73 -27.46 -7.93
N LEU A 130 -2.94 -26.59 -8.93
CA LEU A 130 -3.27 -26.99 -10.30
C LEU A 130 -2.07 -27.65 -10.98
N MET A 131 -0.88 -27.06 -10.86
CA MET A 131 0.35 -27.61 -11.44
C MET A 131 0.65 -29.02 -10.91
N ARG A 132 0.49 -29.23 -9.59
CA ARG A 132 0.68 -30.53 -8.94
C ARG A 132 -0.33 -31.58 -9.41
N ARG A 133 -1.56 -31.15 -9.74
CA ARG A 133 -2.58 -32.04 -10.30
C ARG A 133 -2.19 -32.47 -11.70
N ILE A 134 -1.81 -31.52 -12.57
CA ILE A 134 -1.44 -31.82 -13.96
C ILE A 134 -0.23 -32.76 -14.02
N SER A 135 0.79 -32.53 -13.18
CA SER A 135 1.98 -33.41 -13.12
C SER A 135 1.73 -34.82 -12.58
N HIS A 136 0.53 -35.12 -12.10
CA HIS A 136 0.13 -36.46 -11.65
C HIS A 136 -0.66 -37.21 -12.74
N TRP A 137 -1.04 -36.53 -13.82
CA TRP A 137 -1.75 -37.11 -14.96
C TRP A 137 -0.84 -37.34 -16.19
N ASP A 138 0.44 -36.94 -16.10
CA ASP A 138 1.54 -37.28 -17.01
C ASP A 138 2.43 -38.38 -16.39
#